data_AF-R7LKF8-F1
#
_entry.id   AF-R7LKF8-F1
#
_cell.length_a   1.000
_cell.length_b   1.000
_cell.length_c   1.000
_cell.angle_alpha   90.00
_cell.angle_beta   90.00
_cell.angle_gamma   90.00
#
_symmetry.space_group_name_H-M   'P 1'
#
loop_
_entity.id
_entity.type
_entity.pdbx_description
1 polymer ?
#
loop_
_entity_poly.entity_id
_entity_poly.type
_entity_poly.pdbx_seq_one_letter_code
_entity_poly.pdbx_strand_id
1 'polypeptide(L)'
;MTFLAIDAQKNLFTLQKSQLQFEQTLVMSRANYITKQMGYRAQELEQYDTDPDDDPTYIALQQEESYLETRQDSLDSQISLMENEISSLKNLVNSNIKTSCSLNLIGG
;
A
#
# COMPACT_ATOMS: atom_id res chain seq x y z
N MET A 1 18.07 23.83 12.33
CA MET A 1 18.44 22.45 11.94
C MET A 1 17.30 21.46 12.11
N THR A 2 16.53 21.49 13.22
CA THR A 2 15.38 20.60 13.45
C THR A 2 14.30 20.67 12.36
N PHE A 3 14.00 21.87 11.85
CA PHE A 3 13.03 22.07 10.76
C PHE A 3 13.39 21.31 9.48
N LEU A 4 14.65 21.43 9.04
CA LEU A 4 15.16 20.76 7.83
C LEU A 4 15.14 19.23 7.96
N ALA A 5 15.42 18.73 9.17
CA ALA A 5 15.37 17.29 9.46
C ALA A 5 13.92 16.75 9.43
N ILE A 6 12.95 17.50 9.97
CA ILE A 6 11.53 17.12 9.92
C ILE A 6 11.00 17.15 8.48
N ASP A 7 11.37 18.15 7.69
CA ASP A 7 10.99 18.23 6.27
C ASP A 7 11.61 17.09 5.45
N ALA A 8 12.88 16.75 5.69
CA ALA A 8 13.52 15.59 5.06
C ALA A 8 12.82 14.28 5.41
N GLN A 9 12.42 14.10 6.67
CA GLN A 9 11.68 12.91 7.12
C GLN A 9 10.28 12.82 6.49
N LYS A 10 9.56 13.94 6.40
CA LYS A 10 8.27 14.00 5.69
C LYS A 10 8.40 13.64 4.21
N ASN A 11 9.45 14.13 3.54
CA ASN A 11 9.72 13.79 2.15
C ASN A 11 10.04 12.30 1.98
N LEU A 12 10.83 11.71 2.88
CA LEU A 12 11.12 10.28 2.90
C LEU A 12 9.84 9.45 3.04
N PHE A 13 8.99 9.76 4.03
CA PHE A 13 7.72 9.05 4.22
C PHE A 13 6.77 9.25 3.04
N THR A 14 6.76 10.42 2.41
CA THR A 14 5.98 10.67 1.19
C THR A 14 6.47 9.77 0.03
N LEU A 15 7.79 9.62 -0.13
CA LEU A 15 8.38 8.75 -1.14
C LEU A 15 8.05 7.28 -0.88
N GLN A 16 8.21 6.82 0.36
CA GLN A 16 7.84 5.47 0.75
C GLN A 16 6.35 5.21 0.49
N LYS A 17 5.48 6.22 0.64
CA LYS A 17 4.03 6.04 0.43
C LYS A 17 3.75 5.82 -1.05
N SER A 18 4.40 6.62 -1.89
CA SER A 18 4.34 6.46 -3.35
C SER A 18 4.83 5.06 -3.78
N GLN A 19 5.90 4.54 -3.15
CA GLN A 19 6.39 3.18 -3.42
C GLN A 19 5.37 2.11 -3.03
N LEU A 20 4.74 2.20 -1.85
CA LEU A 20 3.71 1.26 -1.41
C LEU A 20 2.48 1.31 -2.33
N GLN A 21 2.05 2.49 -2.77
CA GLN A 21 0.93 2.65 -3.70
C GLN A 21 1.25 2.07 -5.09
N PHE A 22 2.48 2.22 -5.55
CA PHE A 22 2.94 1.56 -6.77
C PHE A 22 2.92 0.04 -6.62
N GLU A 23 3.42 -0.50 -5.50
CA GLU A 23 3.37 -1.93 -5.23
C GLU A 23 1.92 -2.45 -5.17
N GLN A 24 1.02 -1.71 -4.52
CA GLN A 24 -0.41 -2.04 -4.48
C GLN A 24 -1.00 -2.16 -5.90
N THR A 25 -0.66 -1.22 -6.78
CA THR A 25 -1.09 -1.27 -8.19
C THR A 25 -0.58 -2.52 -8.90
N LEU A 26 0.68 -2.93 -8.64
CA LEU A 26 1.25 -4.15 -9.21
C LEU A 26 0.54 -5.41 -8.68
N VAL A 27 0.27 -5.46 -7.37
CA VAL A 27 -0.46 -6.58 -6.74
C VAL A 27 -1.87 -6.70 -7.30
N MET A 28 -2.60 -5.59 -7.42
CA MET A 28 -3.93 -5.57 -8.02
C MET A 28 -3.90 -6.02 -9.49
N SER A 29 -2.90 -5.58 -10.27
CA SER A 29 -2.73 -6.03 -11.65
C SER A 29 -2.51 -7.53 -11.74
N ARG A 30 -1.69 -8.08 -10.84
CA ARG A 30 -1.43 -9.52 -10.76
C ARG A 30 -2.66 -10.30 -10.31
N ALA A 31 -3.40 -9.83 -9.31
CA ALA A 31 -4.64 -10.46 -8.87
C ALA A 31 -5.64 -10.56 -10.03
N ASN A 32 -5.87 -9.46 -10.76
CA ASN A 32 -6.71 -9.45 -11.95
C ASN A 32 -6.26 -10.45 -13.03
N TYR A 33 -4.94 -10.64 -13.20
CA TYR A 33 -4.41 -11.64 -14.11
C TYR A 33 -4.71 -13.06 -13.62
N ILE A 34 -4.48 -13.36 -12.35
CA ILE A 34 -4.74 -14.67 -11.74
C ILE A 34 -6.23 -15.02 -11.81
N THR A 35 -7.13 -14.11 -11.45
CA THR A 35 -8.57 -14.33 -11.56
C THR A 35 -9.00 -14.67 -12.99
N LYS A 36 -8.37 -14.04 -14.01
CA LYS A 36 -8.62 -14.40 -15.42
C LYS A 36 -8.10 -15.79 -15.77
N GLN A 37 -6.90 -16.16 -15.32
CA GLN A 37 -6.33 -17.49 -15.53
C GLN A 37 -7.20 -18.57 -14.87
N MET A 38 -7.70 -18.33 -13.66
CA MET A 38 -8.67 -19.21 -12.99
C MET A 38 -9.95 -19.35 -13.81
N GLY A 39 -10.48 -18.24 -14.35
CA GLY A 39 -11.66 -18.28 -15.22
C GLY A 39 -11.44 -19.11 -16.48
N TYR A 40 -10.31 -18.96 -17.17
CA TYR A 40 -9.98 -19.79 -18.32
C TYR A 40 -9.80 -21.27 -17.94
N ARG A 41 -9.11 -21.54 -16.83
CA ARG A 41 -8.87 -22.90 -16.36
C ARG A 41 -10.18 -23.60 -15.97
N ALA A 42 -11.08 -22.91 -15.26
CA ALA A 42 -12.39 -23.44 -14.93
C ALA A 42 -13.20 -23.81 -16.18
N GLN A 43 -13.19 -22.96 -17.22
CA GLN A 43 -13.86 -23.26 -18.49
C GLN A 43 -13.26 -24.47 -19.22
N GLU A 44 -11.94 -24.66 -19.14
CA GLU A 44 -11.29 -25.85 -19.67
C GLU A 44 -11.73 -27.10 -18.91
N LEU A 45 -11.72 -27.05 -17.57
CA LEU A 45 -12.09 -28.19 -16.72
C LEU A 45 -13.56 -28.59 -16.90
N GLU A 46 -14.46 -27.62 -17.09
CA GLU A 46 -15.87 -27.86 -17.41
C GLU A 46 -16.04 -28.67 -18.71
N GLN A 47 -15.18 -28.46 -19.72
CA GLN A 47 -15.22 -29.25 -20.96
C GLN A 47 -14.83 -30.71 -20.77
N TYR A 48 -14.04 -31.01 -19.73
CA TYR A 48 -13.58 -32.34 -19.40
C TYR A 48 -14.38 -33.00 -18.26
N ASP A 49 -15.42 -32.35 -17.75
CA ASP A 49 -16.20 -32.78 -16.58
C ASP A 49 -15.30 -33.05 -15.35
N THR A 50 -14.26 -32.23 -15.20
CA THR A 50 -13.30 -32.31 -14.08
C THR A 50 -13.64 -31.24 -13.05
N ASP A 51 -13.64 -31.61 -11.77
CA ASP A 51 -13.83 -30.67 -10.67
C ASP A 51 -12.60 -29.73 -10.53
N PRO A 52 -12.78 -28.40 -10.52
CA PRO A 52 -11.73 -27.44 -10.20
C PRO A 52 -10.99 -27.72 -8.88
N ASP A 53 -11.67 -28.30 -7.90
CA ASP A 53 -11.08 -28.63 -6.60
C ASP A 53 -10.11 -29.83 -6.68
N ASP A 54 -10.17 -30.61 -7.76
CA ASP A 54 -9.26 -31.73 -8.04
C ASP A 54 -8.11 -31.34 -9.00
N ASP A 55 -8.13 -30.15 -9.59
CA ASP A 55 -7.10 -29.69 -10.52
C ASP A 55 -5.95 -28.97 -9.78
N PRO A 56 -4.71 -29.50 -9.81
CA PRO A 56 -3.58 -28.88 -9.11
C PRO A 56 -3.24 -27.47 -9.59
N THR A 57 -3.52 -27.16 -10.87
CA THR A 57 -3.25 -25.83 -11.42
C THR A 57 -4.25 -24.82 -10.89
N TYR A 58 -5.54 -25.18 -10.88
CA TYR A 58 -6.60 -24.34 -10.32
C TYR A 58 -6.39 -24.07 -8.83
N ILE A 59 -6.05 -25.11 -8.04
CA ILE A 59 -5.72 -24.96 -6.61
C ILE A 59 -4.53 -24.01 -6.41
N ALA A 60 -3.46 -24.14 -7.21
CA ALA A 60 -2.30 -23.26 -7.11
C ALA A 60 -2.66 -21.80 -7.42
N LEU A 61 -3.49 -21.56 -8.43
CA LEU A 61 -3.98 -20.22 -8.77
C LEU A 61 -4.85 -19.62 -7.65
N GLN A 62 -5.72 -20.43 -7.04
CA GLN A 62 -6.55 -20.00 -5.91
C GLN A 62 -5.70 -19.63 -4.68
N GLN A 63 -4.66 -20.40 -4.39
CA GLN A 63 -3.71 -20.06 -3.32
C GLN A 63 -2.95 -18.77 -3.61
N GLU A 64 -2.55 -18.55 -4.87
CA GLU A 64 -1.90 -17.31 -5.29
C GLU A 64 -2.84 -16.11 -5.17
N GLU A 65 -4.11 -16.25 -5.56
CA GLU A 65 -5.13 -15.20 -5.39
C GLU A 65 -5.29 -14.81 -3.92
N SER A 66 -5.45 -15.79 -3.02
CA SER A 66 -5.57 -15.55 -1.57
C SER A 66 -4.32 -14.88 -0.97
N TYR A 67 -3.13 -15.26 -1.44
CA TYR A 67 -1.89 -14.59 -1.04
C TYR A 67 -1.86 -13.13 -1.50
N LEU A 68 -2.28 -12.84 -2.73
CA LEU A 68 -2.31 -11.48 -3.28
C LEU A 68 -3.33 -10.60 -2.55
N GLU A 69 -4.48 -11.14 -2.17
CA GLU A 69 -5.48 -10.46 -1.34
C GLU A 69 -4.91 -10.09 0.03
N THR A 70 -4.27 -11.06 0.71
CA THR A 70 -3.59 -10.80 1.99
C THR A 70 -2.48 -9.75 1.85
N ARG A 71 -1.74 -9.77 0.73
CA ARG A 71 -0.71 -8.77 0.44
C ARG A 71 -1.31 -7.39 0.24
N GLN A 72 -2.46 -7.29 -0.43
CA GLN A 72 -3.19 -6.04 -0.61
C GLN A 72 -3.60 -5.43 0.73
N ASP A 73 -4.21 -6.22 1.62
CA ASP A 73 -4.62 -5.77 2.96
C ASP A 73 -3.43 -5.26 3.80
N SER A 74 -2.29 -5.95 3.69
CA SER A 74 -1.03 -5.52 4.31
C SER A 74 -0.54 -4.18 3.75
N LEU A 75 -0.63 -3.97 2.43
CA LEU A 75 -0.22 -2.72 1.80
C LEU A 75 -1.15 -1.56 2.19
N ASP A 76 -2.46 -1.80 2.26
CA ASP A 76 -3.45 -0.81 2.72
C ASP A 76 -3.18 -0.37 4.16
N SER A 77 -2.86 -1.32 5.04
CA SER A 77 -2.47 -1.03 6.42
C SER A 77 -1.19 -0.18 6.48
N GLN A 78 -0.16 -0.52 5.70
CA GLN A 78 1.10 0.23 5.66
C GLN A 78 0.91 1.65 5.10
N ILE A 79 0.12 1.80 4.03
CA ILE A 79 -0.21 3.12 3.46
C ILE A 79 -0.92 3.97 4.51
N SER A 80 -1.93 3.42 5.20
CA SER A 80 -2.68 4.12 6.25
C SER A 80 -1.79 4.60 7.39
N LEU A 81 -0.88 3.75 7.87
CA LEU A 81 0.11 4.14 8.89
C LEU A 81 0.99 5.29 8.42
N MET A 82 1.47 5.23 7.18
CA MET A 82 2.31 6.29 6.63
C MET A 82 1.57 7.61 6.41
N GLU A 83 0.28 7.58 6.08
CA GLU A 83 -0.54 8.78 6.02
C GLU A 83 -0.71 9.45 7.38
N ASN A 84 -0.85 8.65 8.44
CA ASN A 84 -0.90 9.14 9.82
C ASN A 84 0.45 9.74 10.25
N GLU A 85 1.57 9.10 9.92
CA GLU A 85 2.92 9.62 10.20
C GLU A 85 3.18 10.95 9.48
N ILE A 86 2.87 11.03 8.18
CA ILE A 86 3.00 12.26 7.39
C ILE A 86 2.13 13.38 7.97
N SER A 87 0.91 13.07 8.41
CA SER A 87 -0.01 14.04 9.01
C SER A 87 0.50 14.54 10.37
N SER A 88 1.05 13.64 11.18
CA SER A 88 1.67 13.97 12.47
C SER A 88 2.88 14.89 12.28
N LEU A 89 3.75 14.59 11.31
CA LEU A 89 4.88 15.45 10.96
C LEU A 89 4.43 16.85 10.49
N LYS A 90 3.37 16.95 9.67
CA LYS A 90 2.80 18.25 9.26
C LYS A 90 2.35 19.09 10.47
N ASN A 91 1.71 18.46 11.46
CA ASN A 91 1.26 19.15 12.66
C ASN A 91 2.43 19.64 13.53
N LEU A 92 3.51 18.85 13.64
CA LEU A 92 4.73 19.24 14.32
C LEU A 92 5.43 20.42 13.63
N VAL A 93 5.54 20.39 12.29
CA VAL A 93 6.06 21.51 11.49
C VAL A 93 5.26 22.78 11.77
N ASN A 94 3.93 22.71 11.67
CA ASN A 94 3.05 23.86 11.89
C ASN A 94 3.16 24.44 13.30
N SER A 95 3.25 23.57 14.32
CA SER A 95 3.39 23.99 15.71
C SER A 95 4.74 24.68 15.95
N ASN A 96 5.83 24.11 15.44
CA ASN A 96 7.17 24.71 15.57
C ASN A 96 7.29 26.05 14.84
N ILE A 97 6.66 26.21 13.67
CA ILE A 97 6.59 27.50 12.96
C ILE A 97 5.88 28.55 13.82
N LYS A 98 4.71 28.21 14.38
CA LYS A 98 3.94 29.16 15.21
C LYS A 98 4.73 29.58 16.45
N THR A 99 5.35 28.64 17.15
CA THR A 99 6.18 28.95 18.32
C THR A 99 7.35 29.85 17.95
N SER A 100 8.08 29.54 16.87
CA SER A 100 9.22 30.34 16.41
C SER A 100 8.82 31.77 16.00
N CYS A 101 7.71 31.92 15.27
CA CYS A 101 7.19 33.24 14.88
C CYS A 101 6.70 34.06 16.09
N SER A 102 6.06 33.41 17.09
CA SER A 102 5.67 34.08 18.33
C SER A 102 6.87 34.53 19.16
N LEU A 103 7.95 33.75 19.18
CA LEU A 103 9.18 34.10 19.89
C LEU A 103 9.84 35.35 19.29
N ASN A 104 9.83 35.47 17.96
CA ASN A 104 10.35 36.65 17.26
C ASN A 104 9.50 37.91 17.43
N LEU A 105 8.19 37.78 17.70
CA LEU A 105 7.30 38.93 17.92
C LEU A 105 7.30 39.46 19.36
N ILE A 106 7.65 38.63 20.35
CA ILE A 106 7.67 39.01 21.77
C ILE A 106 9.05 39.57 22.18
N GLY A 107 10.10 39.32 21.40
CA GLY A 107 11.47 39.76 21.65
C GLY A 107 11.93 41.01 20.87
N GLY A 108 11.02 41.74 20.22
CA GLY A 108 11.30 42.96 19.44
C GLY A 108 10.58 44.19 19.99
#